data_AF-A0A241WJ21-F1
#
_entry.id   AF-A0A241WJ21-F1
#
_cell.length_a   1.000
_cell.length_b   1.000
_cell.length_c   1.000
_cell.angle_alpha   90.00
_cell.angle_beta   90.00
_cell.angle_gamma   90.00
#
_symmetry.space_group_name_H-M   'P 1'
#
loop_
_entity.id
_entity.type
_entity.pdbx_description
1 polymer ?
#
loop_
_entity_poly.entity_id
_entity_poly.type
_entity_poly.pdbx_seq_one_letter_code
_entity_poly.pdbx_strand_id
1 'polypeptide(L)'
;MKCQKCGNENIKEAVSCSNCGSKLKILPMQKIQAQNQQRSAQFGFKSWLIQFIQHLIKPKGFKLWIIVGSFVCFALIPLIITLGLYIAMPYIQQWQRDRIMAHQKVSPQEQVQLKVDLDLVMKTKAKLKDIQDRVQVFDTETGYYPKSLSALKGINLDLYPTIKMQENGYLVTVINPSRNIKMYLVPFVVNQKLHWDCYLSGIDLSQISTGCIEVSIANDIPQNNISIDQGAILKE
;
A
#
# COMPACT_ATOMS: atom_id res chain seq x y z
N MET A 1 -19.94 -58.44 -53.17
CA MET A 1 -20.39 -57.84 -54.44
C MET A 1 -19.93 -58.73 -55.58
N LYS A 2 -20.78 -58.98 -56.59
CA LYS A 2 -20.39 -59.85 -57.73
C LYS A 2 -19.75 -59.02 -58.85
N CYS A 3 -18.69 -59.56 -59.43
CA CYS A 3 -18.04 -58.94 -60.57
C CYS A 3 -18.99 -58.98 -61.77
N GLN A 4 -19.27 -57.81 -62.36
CA GLN A 4 -20.16 -57.73 -63.53
C GLN A 4 -19.57 -58.41 -64.77
N LYS A 5 -18.23 -58.60 -64.82
CA LYS A 5 -17.56 -59.17 -65.99
C LYS A 5 -17.42 -60.70 -65.92
N CYS A 6 -17.11 -61.26 -64.75
CA CYS A 6 -16.85 -62.71 -64.62
C CYS A 6 -17.75 -63.41 -63.57
N GLY A 7 -18.67 -62.70 -62.93
CA GLY A 7 -19.60 -63.25 -61.95
C GLY A 7 -19.00 -63.59 -60.58
N ASN A 8 -17.67 -63.55 -60.43
CA ASN A 8 -17.01 -63.97 -59.20
C ASN A 8 -17.37 -63.08 -58.00
N GLU A 9 -17.48 -63.68 -56.81
CA GLU A 9 -17.79 -62.97 -55.57
C GLU A 9 -16.54 -62.27 -55.02
N ASN A 10 -16.69 -60.99 -54.67
CA ASN A 10 -15.63 -60.17 -54.10
C ASN A 10 -16.11 -59.52 -52.80
N ILE A 11 -15.18 -59.22 -51.90
CA ILE A 11 -15.43 -58.48 -50.66
C ILE A 11 -16.00 -57.09 -50.98
N LYS A 12 -16.85 -56.55 -50.09
CA LYS A 12 -17.65 -55.34 -50.35
C LYS A 12 -16.82 -54.07 -50.57
N GLU A 13 -15.54 -54.09 -50.22
CA GLU A 13 -14.61 -52.95 -50.30
C GLU A 13 -13.58 -53.10 -51.44
N ALA A 14 -13.65 -54.18 -52.22
CA ALA A 14 -12.70 -54.42 -53.30
C ALA A 14 -12.91 -53.43 -54.47
N VAL A 15 -11.85 -52.72 -54.84
CA VAL A 15 -11.84 -51.75 -55.96
C VAL A 15 -11.70 -52.46 -57.32
N SER A 16 -11.14 -53.66 -57.35
CA SER A 16 -10.98 -54.51 -58.53
C SER A 16 -11.31 -55.97 -58.22
N CYS A 17 -11.73 -56.72 -59.24
CA CYS A 17 -12.05 -58.14 -59.07
C CYS A 17 -10.76 -58.96 -58.89
N SER A 18 -10.72 -59.79 -57.83
CA SER A 18 -9.58 -60.65 -57.52
C SER A 18 -9.28 -61.71 -58.59
N ASN A 19 -10.27 -62.10 -59.40
CA ASN A 19 -10.12 -63.16 -60.39
C ASN A 19 -9.76 -62.64 -61.80
N CYS A 20 -10.34 -61.52 -62.24
CA CYS A 20 -10.13 -61.01 -63.60
C CYS A 20 -9.60 -59.57 -63.68
N GLY A 21 -9.33 -58.92 -62.54
CA GLY A 21 -8.73 -57.59 -62.47
C GLY A 21 -9.63 -56.43 -62.88
N SER A 22 -10.88 -56.66 -63.31
CA SER A 22 -11.76 -55.57 -63.75
C SER A 22 -12.17 -54.67 -62.58
N LYS A 23 -12.14 -53.35 -62.77
CA LYS A 23 -12.58 -52.35 -61.78
C LYS A 23 -14.06 -52.54 -61.43
N LEU A 24 -14.37 -52.56 -60.15
CA LEU A 24 -15.73 -52.68 -59.64
C LEU A 24 -16.27 -51.29 -59.30
N LYS A 25 -17.48 -50.96 -59.73
CA LYS A 25 -18.12 -49.67 -59.43
C LYS A 25 -18.60 -49.68 -57.96
N ILE A 26 -17.84 -49.06 -57.06
CA ILE A 26 -18.26 -48.84 -55.67
C ILE A 26 -19.21 -47.64 -55.63
N LEU A 27 -20.43 -47.80 -55.11
CA LEU A 27 -21.37 -46.70 -54.85
C LEU A 27 -20.90 -45.91 -53.60
N PRO A 28 -20.96 -44.57 -53.59
CA PRO A 28 -20.23 -43.75 -52.64
C PRO A 28 -20.95 -43.64 -51.28
N MET A 29 -20.70 -44.59 -50.38
CA MET A 29 -21.02 -44.46 -48.94
C MET A 29 -19.81 -44.00 -48.09
N GLN A 30 -18.80 -43.37 -48.70
CA GLN A 30 -17.54 -42.98 -48.01
C GLN A 30 -17.29 -41.46 -47.90
N LYS A 31 -18.32 -40.60 -48.04
CA LYS A 31 -18.15 -39.15 -47.83
C LYS A 31 -18.52 -38.62 -46.44
N ILE A 32 -18.98 -39.45 -45.51
CA ILE A 32 -19.46 -38.97 -44.19
C ILE A 32 -18.35 -38.98 -43.11
N GLN A 33 -17.29 -39.79 -43.24
CA GLN A 33 -16.31 -39.93 -42.15
C GLN A 33 -15.03 -39.07 -42.30
N ALA A 34 -14.75 -38.50 -43.47
CA ALA A 34 -13.59 -37.61 -43.64
C ALA A 34 -13.84 -36.15 -43.21
N GLN A 35 -15.09 -35.71 -43.04
CA GLN A 35 -15.41 -34.33 -42.61
C GLN A 35 -15.46 -34.13 -41.08
N ASN A 36 -15.60 -35.19 -40.29
CA ASN A 36 -15.68 -35.08 -38.83
C ASN A 36 -14.32 -35.10 -38.12
N GLN A 37 -13.23 -35.48 -38.81
CA GLN A 37 -11.90 -35.55 -38.21
C GLN A 37 -11.04 -34.28 -38.43
N GLN A 38 -11.46 -33.35 -39.30
CA GLN A 38 -10.79 -32.06 -39.52
C GLN A 38 -11.36 -30.88 -38.70
N ARG A 39 -12.49 -31.05 -37.99
CA ARG A 39 -13.09 -29.99 -37.14
C ARG A 39 -12.58 -29.98 -35.69
N SER A 40 -11.76 -30.94 -35.26
CA SER A 40 -11.26 -31.03 -33.88
C SER A 40 -9.96 -30.26 -33.61
N ALA A 41 -9.26 -29.76 -34.64
CA ALA A 41 -8.00 -29.02 -34.48
C ALA A 41 -8.16 -27.49 -34.54
N GLN A 42 -9.40 -26.97 -34.54
CA GLN A 42 -9.69 -25.54 -34.58
C GLN A 42 -10.59 -25.09 -33.41
N PHE A 43 -10.49 -25.75 -32.26
CA PHE A 43 -10.91 -25.17 -30.98
C PHE A 43 -9.90 -24.11 -30.53
N GLY A 44 -9.74 -23.08 -31.35
CA GLY A 44 -8.96 -21.90 -31.01
C GLY A 44 -9.61 -21.17 -29.85
N PHE A 45 -8.79 -20.49 -29.04
CA PHE A 45 -9.18 -19.64 -27.92
C PHE A 45 -10.42 -18.78 -28.20
N LYS A 46 -10.65 -18.37 -29.45
CA LYS A 46 -11.84 -17.64 -29.91
C LYS A 46 -13.17 -18.40 -29.73
N SER A 47 -13.20 -19.71 -30.01
CA SER A 47 -14.39 -20.55 -29.81
C SER A 47 -14.67 -20.78 -28.33
N TRP A 48 -13.61 -21.00 -27.55
CA TRP A 48 -13.68 -21.06 -26.09
C TRP A 48 -14.16 -19.73 -25.50
N LEU A 49 -13.63 -18.59 -25.97
CA LEU A 49 -14.00 -17.25 -25.51
C LEU A 49 -15.47 -16.93 -25.83
N ILE A 50 -15.96 -17.31 -27.02
CA ILE A 50 -17.36 -17.13 -27.39
C ILE A 50 -18.26 -18.00 -26.50
N GLN A 51 -17.90 -19.26 -26.25
CA GLN A 51 -18.65 -20.11 -25.32
C GLN A 51 -18.59 -19.60 -23.87
N PHE A 52 -17.45 -19.06 -23.45
CA PHE A 52 -17.25 -18.47 -22.12
C PHE A 52 -18.09 -17.20 -21.93
N ILE A 53 -18.09 -16.30 -22.93
CA ILE A 53 -18.95 -15.09 -22.95
C ILE A 53 -20.43 -15.49 -22.97
N GLN A 54 -20.82 -16.50 -23.74
CA GLN A 54 -22.20 -17.00 -23.75
C GLN A 54 -22.62 -17.64 -22.43
N HIS A 55 -21.69 -18.24 -21.68
CA HIS A 55 -21.95 -18.78 -20.33
C HIS A 55 -22.04 -17.66 -19.27
N LEU A 56 -21.28 -16.58 -19.43
CA LEU A 56 -21.35 -15.37 -18.61
C LEU A 56 -22.70 -14.64 -18.73
N ILE A 57 -23.39 -14.74 -19.88
CA ILE A 57 -24.61 -13.99 -20.18
C ILE A 57 -25.91 -14.77 -19.84
N LYS A 58 -25.86 -16.07 -19.52
CA LYS A 58 -27.08 -16.84 -19.18
C LYS A 58 -27.49 -16.69 -17.69
N PRO A 59 -28.77 -16.37 -17.39
CA PRO A 59 -29.16 -15.65 -16.18
C PRO A 59 -29.49 -16.54 -14.96
N LYS A 60 -28.75 -17.62 -14.72
CA LYS A 60 -28.96 -18.44 -13.50
C LYS A 60 -28.00 -18.12 -12.35
N GLY A 61 -26.97 -17.31 -12.58
CA GLY A 61 -25.95 -16.96 -11.59
C GLY A 61 -25.63 -15.45 -11.46
N PHE A 62 -26.47 -14.56 -12.01
CA PHE A 62 -26.21 -13.11 -12.05
C PHE A 62 -25.93 -12.50 -10.66
N LYS A 63 -26.59 -13.01 -9.61
CA LYS A 63 -26.34 -12.59 -8.22
C LYS A 63 -24.91 -12.88 -7.75
N LEU A 64 -24.34 -14.04 -8.14
CA LEU A 64 -22.97 -14.40 -7.79
C LEU A 64 -21.96 -13.48 -8.51
N TRP A 65 -22.22 -13.13 -9.77
CA TRP A 65 -21.35 -12.23 -10.53
C TRP A 65 -21.40 -10.78 -10.06
N ILE A 66 -22.54 -10.29 -9.58
CA ILE A 66 -22.60 -8.98 -8.90
C ILE A 66 -21.75 -9.02 -7.63
N ILE A 67 -21.85 -10.08 -6.83
CA ILE A 67 -21.07 -10.21 -5.59
C ILE A 67 -19.57 -10.30 -5.89
N VAL A 68 -19.16 -11.12 -6.86
CA VAL A 68 -17.76 -11.26 -7.27
C VAL A 68 -17.24 -9.97 -7.91
N GLY A 69 -18.00 -9.32 -8.78
CA GLY A 69 -17.65 -8.03 -9.38
C GLY A 69 -17.51 -6.92 -8.33
N SER A 70 -18.44 -6.88 -7.37
CA SER A 70 -18.38 -5.97 -6.23
C SER A 70 -17.13 -6.25 -5.39
N PHE A 71 -16.83 -7.50 -5.06
CA PHE A 71 -15.63 -7.84 -4.29
C PHE A 71 -14.34 -7.43 -5.02
N VAL A 72 -14.25 -7.65 -6.33
CA VAL A 72 -13.08 -7.22 -7.11
C VAL A 72 -12.95 -5.69 -7.12
N CYS A 73 -14.03 -4.96 -7.38
CA CYS A 73 -14.00 -3.50 -7.44
C CYS A 73 -13.74 -2.84 -6.08
N PHE A 74 -14.30 -3.38 -5.00
CA PHE A 74 -14.23 -2.76 -3.67
C PHE A 74 -13.13 -3.31 -2.77
N ALA A 75 -12.62 -4.53 -2.99
CA ALA A 75 -11.56 -5.11 -2.17
C ALA A 75 -10.21 -5.16 -2.91
N LEU A 76 -10.18 -5.64 -4.16
CA LEU A 76 -8.92 -5.83 -4.88
C LEU A 76 -8.33 -4.51 -5.39
N ILE A 77 -9.15 -3.63 -5.96
CA ILE A 77 -8.65 -2.35 -6.51
C ILE A 77 -8.03 -1.46 -5.40
N PRO A 78 -8.69 -1.23 -4.25
CA PRO A 78 -8.08 -0.45 -3.17
C PRO A 78 -6.83 -1.11 -2.60
N LEU A 79 -6.79 -2.44 -2.51
CA LEU A 79 -5.62 -3.14 -1.99
C LEU A 79 -4.42 -2.99 -2.95
N ILE A 80 -4.62 -3.08 -4.26
CA ILE A 80 -3.58 -2.85 -5.27
C ILE A 80 -3.12 -1.39 -5.25
N ILE A 81 -4.04 -0.42 -5.15
CA ILE A 81 -3.70 1.01 -5.07
C ILE A 81 -2.89 1.28 -3.80
N THR A 82 -3.34 0.78 -2.65
CA THR A 82 -2.66 0.98 -1.36
C THR A 82 -1.27 0.34 -1.39
N LEU A 83 -1.13 -0.87 -1.92
CA LEU A 83 0.16 -1.55 -2.07
C LEU A 83 1.09 -0.80 -3.05
N GLY A 84 0.55 -0.33 -4.16
CA GLY A 84 1.27 0.47 -5.15
C GLY A 84 1.77 1.79 -4.56
N LEU A 85 0.91 2.49 -3.81
CA LEU A 85 1.30 3.71 -3.09
C LEU A 85 2.32 3.43 -2.00
N TYR A 86 2.20 2.34 -1.26
CA TYR A 86 3.16 1.94 -0.23
C TYR A 86 4.56 1.69 -0.81
N ILE A 87 4.64 0.98 -1.95
CA ILE A 87 5.92 0.73 -2.63
C ILE A 87 6.46 2.00 -3.30
N ALA A 88 5.59 2.82 -3.89
CA ALA A 88 6.00 4.03 -4.60
C ALA A 88 6.37 5.19 -3.66
N MET A 89 5.83 5.24 -2.44
CA MET A 89 6.07 6.32 -1.47
C MET A 89 7.56 6.65 -1.25
N PRO A 90 8.45 5.68 -0.98
CA PRO A 90 9.87 5.97 -0.80
C PRO A 90 10.51 6.55 -2.08
N TYR A 91 10.10 6.09 -3.27
CA TYR A 91 10.61 6.58 -4.55
C TYR A 91 10.12 7.99 -4.87
N ILE A 92 8.84 8.28 -4.62
CA ILE A 92 8.26 9.62 -4.82
C ILE A 92 8.95 10.63 -3.90
N GLN A 93 9.18 10.26 -2.63
CA GLN A 93 9.92 11.10 -1.68
C GLN A 93 11.36 11.33 -2.14
N GLN A 94 12.04 10.31 -2.64
CA GLN A 94 13.41 10.45 -3.16
C GLN A 94 13.46 11.35 -4.39
N TRP A 95 12.55 11.16 -5.34
CA TRP A 95 12.46 11.97 -6.55
C TRP A 95 12.16 13.44 -6.26
N GLN A 96 11.29 13.72 -5.27
CA GLN A 96 11.06 15.09 -4.81
C GLN A 96 12.32 15.71 -4.20
N ARG A 97 13.07 14.97 -3.37
CA ARG A 97 14.35 15.43 -2.81
C ARG A 97 15.35 15.81 -3.91
N ASP A 98 15.48 14.97 -4.95
CA ASP A 98 16.44 15.20 -6.03
C ASP A 98 16.08 16.43 -6.87
N ARG A 99 14.79 16.68 -7.13
CA ARG A 99 14.35 17.91 -7.80
C ARG A 99 14.57 19.17 -6.97
N ILE A 100 14.34 19.09 -5.66
CA ILE A 100 14.59 20.21 -4.75
C ILE A 100 16.09 20.55 -4.75
N MET A 101 16.96 19.53 -4.68
CA MET A 101 18.42 19.69 -4.77
C MET A 101 18.89 20.26 -6.12
N ALA A 102 18.20 19.95 -7.22
CA ALA A 102 18.55 20.47 -8.55
C ALA A 102 18.13 21.94 -8.77
N HIS A 103 17.14 22.45 -8.02
CA HIS A 103 16.62 23.81 -8.21
C HIS A 103 17.17 24.85 -7.23
N GLN A 104 17.82 24.42 -6.16
CA GLN A 104 18.43 25.33 -5.18
C GLN A 104 19.93 25.48 -5.47
N LYS A 105 20.41 26.71 -5.70
CA LYS A 105 21.84 27.08 -5.75
C LYS A 105 22.50 26.97 -4.36
N VAL A 106 22.28 25.85 -3.69
CA VAL A 106 22.81 25.55 -2.36
C VAL A 106 24.13 24.83 -2.57
N SER A 107 25.18 25.26 -1.87
CA SER A 107 26.50 24.65 -2.04
C SER A 107 26.44 23.15 -1.71
N PRO A 108 27.25 22.29 -2.35
CA PRO A 108 27.27 20.86 -2.05
C PRO A 108 27.50 20.54 -0.56
N GLN A 109 28.24 21.39 0.16
CA GLN A 109 28.48 21.25 1.60
C GLN A 109 27.23 21.51 2.43
N GLU A 110 26.44 22.52 2.05
CA GLU A 110 25.20 22.88 2.73
C GLU A 110 24.09 21.84 2.49
N GLN A 111 24.09 21.17 1.31
CA GLN A 111 23.21 20.03 1.04
C GLN A 111 23.54 18.81 1.90
N VAL A 112 24.83 18.50 2.07
CA VAL A 112 25.28 17.41 2.95
C VAL A 112 24.88 17.71 4.40
N GLN A 113 25.06 18.95 4.84
CA GLN A 113 24.69 19.36 6.19
C GLN A 113 23.18 19.26 6.44
N LEU A 114 22.35 19.71 5.50
CA LEU A 114 20.90 19.59 5.59
C LEU A 114 20.44 18.13 5.74
N LYS A 115 21.08 17.22 5.00
CA LYS A 115 20.79 15.78 5.09
C LYS A 115 21.14 15.21 6.46
N VAL A 116 22.29 15.60 7.02
CA VAL A 116 22.72 15.19 8.36
C VAL A 116 21.74 15.70 9.42
N ASP A 117 21.33 16.97 9.34
CA ASP A 117 20.40 17.55 10.31
C ASP A 117 19.00 16.91 10.21
N LEU A 118 18.53 16.59 9.00
CA LEU A 118 17.27 15.87 8.80
C LEU A 118 17.29 14.46 9.39
N ASP A 119 18.37 13.70 9.19
CA ASP A 119 18.52 12.37 9.79
C ASP A 119 18.48 12.45 11.32
N LEU A 120 19.15 13.46 11.89
CA LEU A 120 19.17 13.71 13.33
C LEU A 120 17.78 14.07 13.87
N VAL A 121 17.02 14.89 13.14
CA VAL A 121 15.62 15.22 13.44
C VAL A 121 14.77 13.95 13.48
N MET A 122 14.84 13.11 12.43
CA MET A 122 14.02 11.90 12.32
C MET A 122 14.36 10.88 13.41
N LYS A 123 15.65 10.68 13.68
CA LYS A 123 16.13 9.82 14.77
C LYS A 123 15.67 10.31 16.14
N THR A 124 15.68 11.63 16.36
CA THR A 124 15.22 12.24 17.61
C THR A 124 13.71 12.09 17.79
N LYS A 125 12.93 12.27 16.72
CA LYS A 125 11.48 12.03 16.72
C LYS A 125 11.15 10.59 17.09
N ALA A 126 11.87 9.62 16.52
CA ALA A 126 11.69 8.21 16.85
C ALA A 126 11.98 7.91 18.33
N LYS A 127 13.02 8.53 18.91
CA LYS A 127 13.34 8.42 20.35
C LYS A 127 12.25 9.00 21.24
N LEU A 128 11.72 10.17 20.86
CA LEU A 128 10.67 10.84 21.63
C LEU A 128 9.36 10.04 21.64
N LYS A 129 9.14 9.15 20.66
CA LYS A 129 7.94 8.32 20.61
C LYS A 129 7.76 7.42 21.85
N ASP A 130 8.85 6.82 22.37
CA ASP A 130 8.81 6.04 23.61
C ASP A 130 8.33 6.90 24.81
N ILE A 131 8.76 8.16 24.86
CA ILE A 131 8.32 9.09 25.91
C ILE A 131 6.84 9.46 25.72
N GLN A 132 6.42 9.75 24.49
CA GLN A 132 5.01 10.06 24.17
C GLN A 132 4.07 8.91 24.56
N ASP A 133 4.44 7.68 24.22
CA ASP A 133 3.65 6.49 24.53
C ASP A 133 3.52 6.32 26.07
N ARG A 134 4.57 6.63 26.84
CA ARG A 134 4.54 6.60 28.32
C ARG A 134 3.73 7.73 28.93
N VAL A 135 3.81 8.94 28.38
CA VAL A 135 2.97 10.06 28.80
C VAL A 135 1.49 9.72 28.57
N GLN A 136 1.17 9.04 27.47
CA GLN A 136 -0.19 8.60 27.19
C GLN A 136 -0.70 7.56 28.21
N VAL A 137 0.16 6.62 28.62
CA VAL A 137 -0.17 5.67 29.71
C VAL A 137 -0.41 6.43 31.01
N PHE A 138 0.47 7.36 31.38
CA PHE A 138 0.34 8.17 32.58
C PHE A 138 -0.97 8.99 32.60
N ASP A 139 -1.30 9.64 31.48
CA ASP A 139 -2.54 10.40 31.30
C ASP A 139 -3.78 9.51 31.45
N THR A 140 -3.74 8.30 30.89
CA THR A 140 -4.85 7.33 31.00
C THR A 140 -5.04 6.84 32.44
N GLU A 141 -3.95 6.68 33.20
CA GLU A 141 -3.99 6.20 34.59
C GLU A 141 -4.40 7.29 35.60
N THR A 142 -4.00 8.54 35.36
CA THR A 142 -4.09 9.62 36.34
C THR A 142 -5.08 10.72 35.98
N GLY A 143 -5.43 10.84 34.69
CA GLY A 143 -6.28 11.91 34.16
C GLY A 143 -5.60 13.27 34.02
N TYR A 144 -4.26 13.35 34.13
CA TYR A 144 -3.51 14.59 33.95
C TYR A 144 -2.10 14.37 33.37
N TYR A 145 -1.45 15.46 32.92
CA TYR A 145 -0.10 15.40 32.34
C TYR A 145 1.01 15.29 33.39
N PRO A 146 2.07 14.50 33.10
CA PRO A 146 3.26 14.50 33.93
C PRO A 146 3.95 15.86 33.84
N LYS A 147 4.37 16.38 35.00
CA LYS A 147 5.12 17.65 35.09
C LYS A 147 6.63 17.47 34.94
N SER A 148 7.11 16.24 34.95
CA SER A 148 8.53 15.89 34.82
C SER A 148 8.72 14.48 34.28
N LEU A 149 9.86 14.23 33.63
CA LEU A 149 10.20 12.89 33.14
C LEU A 149 10.32 11.86 34.27
N SER A 150 10.71 12.29 35.47
CA SER A 150 10.82 11.43 36.65
C SER A 150 9.47 10.89 37.14
N ALA A 151 8.35 11.50 36.74
CA ALA A 151 7.01 10.98 37.02
C ALA A 151 6.68 9.73 36.19
N LEU A 152 7.39 9.51 35.08
CA LEU A 152 7.17 8.37 34.19
C LEU A 152 7.87 7.12 34.74
N LYS A 153 7.09 6.06 34.98
CA LYS A 153 7.64 4.78 35.45
C LYS A 153 8.46 4.08 34.36
N GLY A 154 9.60 3.52 34.76
CA GLY A 154 10.42 2.65 33.91
C GLY A 154 11.13 3.34 32.74
N ILE A 155 11.30 4.67 32.77
CA ILE A 155 12.12 5.39 31.82
C ILE A 155 13.58 5.40 32.28
N ASN A 156 14.51 5.08 31.38
CA ASN A 156 15.93 5.29 31.63
C ASN A 156 16.33 6.68 31.12
N LEU A 157 16.48 7.64 32.05
CA LEU A 157 16.80 9.04 31.73
C LEU A 157 18.17 9.20 31.07
N ASP A 158 19.09 8.25 31.26
CA ASP A 158 20.43 8.28 30.66
C ASP A 158 20.39 8.10 29.14
N LEU A 159 19.31 7.50 28.60
CA LEU A 159 19.10 7.37 27.16
C LEU A 159 18.67 8.69 26.50
N TYR A 160 18.27 9.68 27.31
CA TYR A 160 17.61 10.92 26.90
C TYR A 160 18.19 12.18 27.55
N PRO A 161 19.52 12.38 27.57
CA PRO A 161 20.15 13.45 28.36
C PRO A 161 19.81 14.86 27.87
N THR A 162 19.41 15.00 26.60
CA THR A 162 19.05 16.28 25.99
C THR A 162 17.56 16.60 26.09
N ILE A 163 16.74 15.65 26.53
CA ILE A 163 15.29 15.80 26.59
C ILE A 163 14.90 16.36 27.95
N LYS A 164 14.11 17.42 27.95
CA LYS A 164 13.55 18.05 29.15
C LYS A 164 12.05 18.12 29.01
N MET A 165 11.33 17.78 30.08
CA MET A 165 9.89 18.01 30.21
C MET A 165 9.66 19.23 31.07
N GLN A 166 8.65 20.01 30.73
CA GLN A 166 8.29 21.23 31.44
C GLN A 166 6.92 21.11 32.10
N GLU A 167 6.56 22.10 32.93
CA GLU A 167 5.47 21.97 33.91
C GLU A 167 4.08 21.68 33.31
N ASN A 168 3.86 22.03 32.05
CA ASN A 168 2.66 21.79 31.26
C ASN A 168 2.82 20.59 30.30
N GLY A 169 3.80 19.72 30.54
CA GLY A 169 3.98 18.46 29.82
C GLY A 169 4.68 18.56 28.47
N TYR A 170 5.07 19.75 28.00
CA TYR A 170 5.83 19.85 26.74
C TYR A 170 7.23 19.26 26.89
N LEU A 171 7.66 18.56 25.83
CA LEU A 171 9.00 18.03 25.70
C LEU A 171 9.82 18.98 24.85
N VAL A 172 11.01 19.32 25.32
CA VAL A 172 12.02 20.08 24.57
C VAL A 172 13.26 19.22 24.45
N THR A 173 13.84 19.17 23.26
CA THR A 173 15.16 18.57 23.07
C THR A 173 16.01 19.41 22.14
N VAL A 174 17.30 19.45 22.43
CA VAL A 174 18.31 20.01 21.54
C VAL A 174 18.78 18.89 20.62
N ILE A 175 18.50 19.04 19.33
CA ILE A 175 18.86 18.08 18.28
C ILE A 175 20.32 18.30 17.89
N ASN A 176 20.67 19.53 17.53
CA ASN A 176 22.03 19.91 17.14
C ASN A 176 22.45 21.17 17.92
N PRO A 177 23.31 21.04 18.95
CA PRO A 177 23.76 22.17 19.75
C PRO A 177 24.53 23.22 18.93
N SER A 178 25.35 22.79 17.97
CA SER A 178 26.19 23.67 17.16
C SER A 178 25.37 24.60 16.26
N ARG A 179 24.19 24.15 15.84
CA ARG A 179 23.26 24.94 15.03
C ARG A 179 22.05 25.45 15.81
N ASN A 180 22.00 25.21 17.12
CA ASN A 180 20.87 25.53 17.98
C ASN A 180 19.53 24.96 17.47
N ILE A 181 19.55 23.78 16.85
CA ILE A 181 18.34 23.12 16.35
C ILE A 181 17.61 22.48 17.53
N LYS A 182 16.35 22.86 17.72
CA LYS A 182 15.50 22.37 18.81
C LYS A 182 14.22 21.77 18.27
N MET A 183 13.74 20.74 18.97
CA MET A 183 12.43 20.15 18.74
C MET A 183 11.58 20.33 19.99
N TYR A 184 10.32 20.69 19.77
CA TYR A 184 9.31 20.81 20.79
C TYR A 184 8.18 19.85 20.46
N LEU A 185 7.75 19.05 21.45
CA LEU A 185 6.53 18.26 21.36
C LEU A 185 5.54 18.78 22.39
N VAL A 186 4.38 19.22 21.91
CA VAL A 186 3.35 19.85 22.74
C VAL A 186 2.15 18.91 22.83
N PRO A 187 1.83 18.39 24.02
CA PRO A 187 0.64 17.59 24.21
C PRO A 187 -0.62 18.47 24.19
N PHE A 188 -1.71 17.95 23.64
CA PHE A 188 -3.03 18.57 23.73
C PHE A 188 -4.12 17.49 23.72
N VAL A 189 -5.28 17.78 24.32
CA VAL A 189 -6.41 16.86 24.35
C VAL A 189 -7.42 17.25 23.29
N VAL A 190 -7.83 16.30 22.46
CA VAL A 190 -9.00 16.44 21.57
C VAL A 190 -9.90 15.24 21.79
N ASN A 191 -11.18 15.49 22.09
CA ASN A 191 -12.16 14.42 22.31
C ASN A 191 -11.70 13.38 23.34
N GLN A 192 -11.14 13.83 24.48
CA GLN A 192 -10.60 12.98 25.54
C GLN A 192 -9.45 12.05 25.11
N LYS A 193 -8.79 12.35 23.99
CA LYS A 193 -7.60 11.64 23.52
C LYS A 193 -6.40 12.58 23.49
N LEU A 194 -5.25 12.05 23.93
CA LEU A 194 -3.99 12.75 23.86
C LEU A 194 -3.46 12.79 22.43
N HIS A 195 -3.19 14.00 21.96
CA HIS A 195 -2.54 14.31 20.69
C HIS A 195 -1.26 15.10 20.93
N TRP A 196 -0.42 15.18 19.90
CA TRP A 196 0.88 15.84 19.98
C TRP A 196 1.14 16.68 18.74
N ASP A 197 1.46 17.94 18.96
CA ASP A 197 2.03 18.79 17.92
C ASP A 197 3.55 18.72 18.01
N CYS A 198 4.20 18.77 16.84
CA CYS A 198 5.64 18.82 16.74
C CYS A 198 6.05 20.15 16.14
N TYR A 199 7.00 20.84 16.80
CA TYR A 199 7.58 22.08 16.31
C TYR A 199 9.11 21.96 16.21
N LEU A 200 9.69 22.60 15.19
CA LEU A 200 11.14 22.66 14.96
C LEU A 200 11.61 24.11 14.92
N SER A 201 12.75 24.39 15.55
CA SER A 201 13.37 25.72 15.54
C SER A 201 14.85 25.60 15.18
N GLY A 202 15.40 26.63 14.53
CA GLY A 202 16.81 26.70 14.13
C GLY A 202 17.15 26.00 12.81
N ILE A 203 16.14 25.57 12.05
CA ILE A 203 16.32 24.95 10.72
C ILE A 203 15.15 25.34 9.82
N ASP A 204 15.44 25.68 8.56
CA ASP A 204 14.46 25.86 7.49
C ASP A 204 14.31 24.54 6.76
N LEU A 205 13.18 23.87 6.98
CA LEU A 205 12.77 22.62 6.35
C LEU A 205 11.48 22.83 5.56
N SER A 206 11.17 24.08 5.16
CA SER A 206 9.92 24.45 4.49
C SER A 206 9.64 23.62 3.23
N GLN A 207 10.66 22.98 2.68
CA GLN A 207 10.63 22.14 1.49
C GLN A 207 10.65 20.63 1.79
N ILE A 208 10.75 20.22 3.06
CA ILE A 208 10.89 18.84 3.50
C ILE A 208 9.84 18.52 4.56
N SER A 209 8.93 17.59 4.23
CA SER A 209 7.91 17.13 5.18
C SER A 209 8.55 16.32 6.32
N THR A 210 8.83 16.98 7.44
CA THR A 210 9.22 16.34 8.71
C THR A 210 8.01 15.92 9.55
N GLY A 211 6.81 16.37 9.17
CA GLY A 211 5.61 16.27 10.01
C GLY A 211 5.74 17.05 11.31
N CYS A 212 6.55 18.11 11.31
CA CYS A 212 6.70 19.10 12.38
C CYS A 212 6.56 20.50 11.75
N ILE A 213 6.01 21.44 12.50
CA ILE A 213 5.80 22.83 12.09
C ILE A 213 7.05 23.64 12.42
N GLU A 214 7.57 24.39 11.47
CA GLU A 214 8.71 25.29 11.74
C GLU A 214 8.28 26.54 12.50
N VAL A 215 9.07 26.88 13.51
CA VAL A 215 8.87 28.06 14.34
C VAL A 215 10.17 28.84 14.48
N SER A 216 10.07 30.15 14.23
CA SER A 216 11.17 31.09 14.35
C SER A 216 11.64 31.23 15.80
N ILE A 217 10.71 31.24 16.77
CA ILE A 217 11.02 31.40 18.19
C ILE A 217 10.08 30.50 19.01
N ALA A 218 10.53 30.03 20.18
CA ALA A 218 9.71 29.22 21.10
C ALA A 218 8.39 29.90 21.54
N ASN A 219 8.29 31.24 21.42
CA ASN A 219 7.09 32.01 21.72
C ASN A 219 5.99 31.86 20.66
N ASP A 220 6.33 31.37 19.46
CA ASP A 220 5.37 31.12 18.37
C ASP A 220 4.61 29.79 18.58
N ILE A 221 5.03 28.99 19.57
CA ILE A 221 4.36 27.74 19.93
C ILE A 221 3.09 28.09 20.73
N PRO A 222 1.89 27.71 20.24
CA PRO A 222 0.65 28.06 20.92
C PRO A 222 0.62 27.44 22.32
N GLN A 223 0.78 28.28 23.34
CA GLN A 223 0.65 27.87 24.74
C GLN A 223 -0.80 27.87 25.24
N ASN A 224 -1.72 28.42 24.46
CA ASN A 224 -3.08 28.76 24.89
C ASN A 224 -4.10 27.61 24.81
N ASN A 225 -3.76 26.46 24.22
CA ASN A 225 -4.69 25.32 24.11
C ASN A 225 -4.48 24.23 25.19
N ILE A 226 -3.61 24.49 26.17
CA ILE A 226 -3.50 23.64 27.36
C ILE A 226 -4.53 24.17 28.37
N SER A 227 -5.80 24.05 28.05
CA SER A 227 -6.85 24.21 29.06
C SER A 227 -6.73 23.00 30.00
N ILE A 228 -5.94 23.17 31.06
CA ILE A 228 -6.14 22.40 32.28
C ILE A 228 -7.55 22.78 32.70
N ASP A 229 -8.48 21.83 32.55
CA ASP A 229 -9.82 21.95 33.09
C ASP A 229 -9.66 22.08 34.61
N GLN A 230 -9.49 23.32 35.09
CA GLN A 230 -9.64 23.68 36.49
C GLN A 230 -11.14 23.62 36.80
N GLY A 231 -11.64 22.39 36.89
CA GLY A 231 -13.06 22.07 36.93
C GLY A 231 -13.38 20.86 37.79
N ALA A 232 -12.64 20.64 38.87
CA ALA A 232 -13.05 19.75 39.96
C ALA A 232 -12.81 20.47 41.30
N ILE A 233 -13.52 21.59 41.46
CA ILE A 233 -13.77 22.20 42.77
C ILE A 233 -14.71 21.26 43.53
N LEU A 234 -14.23 20.82 44.69
CA LEU A 234 -14.97 20.56 45.94
C LEU A 234 -16.45 20.17 45.79
N LYS A 235 -16.75 18.90 46.09
CA LYS A 235 -17.94 18.59 46.89
C LYS A 235 -17.50 18.02 48.22
N GLU A 236 -18.05 18.64 49.25
CA GLU A 236 -18.00 18.33 50.67
C GLU A 236 -18.26 16.85 50.98
#